data_AF-A0A9P3J4H6-F1
#
_entry.id   AF-A0A9P3J4H6-F1
#
_cell.length_a   1.000
_cell.length_b   1.000
_cell.length_c   1.000
_cell.angle_alpha   90.00
_cell.angle_beta   90.00
_cell.angle_gamma   90.00
#
_symmetry.space_group_name_H-M   'P 1'
#
loop_
_entity.id
_entity.type
_entity.pdbx_description
1 polymer ?
#
loop_
_entity_poly.entity_id
_entity_poly.type
_entity_poly.pdbx_seq_one_letter_code
_entity_poly.pdbx_strand_id
1 'polypeptide(L)'
;MASTKGLVPITRSFLAAFYAKHPFDPLHDDVETLLARLTELSEAIDAKRTATEGEDNGLLSSLLLDPPHKLDENFWKNREQLEELLFLLDDAQLPAAVKAGESAAGKAAAEAIGKWKDELKATLTMIEQFQDVTSERISTMVFTYMPQDFRGTLLKQQKDRSEARRKQEVANLVTNGGSIKQKYALLWQQQMDRRHTLASLGAATGIYRTLVTYLVGVPQILLEFVKTINDHNGPMEEQRLSYGPPLYRLTALSNRLHIFLALWWSSFDECAENASDYVGVVSDAAAIYSKEISRFLSLLSDVFDQSPFLISAEEAMSAEDKSKVEEFKELNIAYGQSSQVPVTVDAVGTLVAWEFNLTYGKDVGFSVEYTAEDGTKTGMVPYQKVDKHEGSFNAPAVGAYTITWDNTYSLLTKKTVRYKIGAIPPVETEEELKAEEALSHPEKQDDPSAPAAAAAADDGAAAADAAPAPDADTAST
;
A
#
# COMPACT_ATOMS: atom_id res chain seq x y z
N MET A 1 -11.49 -3.09 -23.98
CA MET A 1 -10.41 -2.80 -23.02
C MET A 1 -10.38 -1.31 -22.79
N ALA A 2 -10.19 -0.84 -21.55
CA ALA A 2 -9.85 0.57 -21.34
C ALA A 2 -8.55 0.86 -22.10
N SER A 3 -8.51 1.94 -22.87
CA SER A 3 -7.32 2.28 -23.65
C SER A 3 -6.19 2.62 -22.68
N THR A 4 -5.09 1.89 -22.76
CA THR A 4 -3.87 2.13 -21.97
C THR A 4 -3.01 3.24 -22.58
N LYS A 5 -3.47 3.78 -23.71
CA LYS A 5 -2.76 4.74 -24.55
C LYS A 5 -2.65 6.08 -23.84
N GLY A 6 -1.41 6.47 -23.56
CA GLY A 6 -1.11 7.74 -22.93
C GLY A 6 -1.24 7.74 -21.41
N LEU A 7 -1.35 6.61 -20.70
CA LEU A 7 -1.17 6.67 -19.24
C LEU A 7 0.24 7.18 -18.92
N VAL A 8 0.42 7.90 -17.81
CA VAL A 8 1.73 8.30 -17.28
C VAL A 8 1.83 7.99 -15.77
N PRO A 9 3.04 7.85 -15.22
CA PRO A 9 3.22 7.59 -13.79
C PRO A 9 2.55 8.67 -12.94
N ILE A 10 1.90 8.26 -11.86
CA ILE A 10 1.40 9.20 -10.86
C ILE A 10 2.62 9.81 -10.14
N THR A 11 2.86 11.10 -10.33
CA THR A 11 3.93 11.83 -9.66
C THR A 11 3.46 12.38 -8.30
N ARG A 12 4.41 12.66 -7.41
CA ARG A 12 4.11 13.32 -6.12
C ARG A 12 3.55 14.74 -6.34
N SER A 13 4.09 15.49 -7.29
CA SER A 13 3.59 16.80 -7.72
C SER A 13 2.13 16.75 -8.16
N PHE A 14 1.77 15.75 -8.97
CA PHE A 14 0.39 15.55 -9.39
C PHE A 14 -0.52 15.25 -8.19
N LEU A 15 -0.13 14.31 -7.32
CA LEU A 15 -0.92 13.98 -6.13
C LEU A 15 -1.06 15.15 -5.16
N ALA A 16 0.00 15.94 -4.97
CA ALA A 16 -0.06 17.15 -4.16
C ALA A 16 -1.08 18.16 -4.74
N ALA A 17 -1.04 18.40 -6.07
CA ALA A 17 -1.99 19.29 -6.74
C ALA A 17 -3.42 18.74 -6.71
N PHE A 18 -3.59 17.42 -6.74
CA PHE A 18 -4.88 16.76 -6.60
C PHE A 18 -5.43 16.91 -5.17
N TYR A 19 -4.66 16.52 -4.14
CA TYR A 19 -5.09 16.61 -2.74
C TYR A 19 -5.29 18.05 -2.28
N ALA A 20 -4.59 19.04 -2.85
CA ALA A 20 -4.86 20.45 -2.61
C ALA A 20 -6.28 20.89 -2.98
N LYS A 21 -6.97 20.17 -3.88
CA LYS A 21 -8.37 20.40 -4.25
C LYS A 21 -9.36 19.72 -3.28
N HIS A 22 -8.87 18.87 -2.38
CA HIS A 22 -9.66 18.11 -1.43
C HIS A 22 -9.14 18.32 0.01
N PRO A 23 -9.07 19.57 0.50
CA PRO A 23 -8.58 19.82 1.85
C PRO A 23 -9.52 19.20 2.89
N PHE A 24 -8.94 18.66 3.97
CA PHE A 24 -9.71 18.31 5.15
C PHE A 24 -9.84 19.54 6.05
N ASP A 25 -11.06 19.96 6.37
CA ASP A 25 -11.24 21.05 7.33
C ASP A 25 -10.67 20.62 8.69
N PRO A 26 -10.06 21.54 9.46
CA PRO A 26 -9.51 21.24 10.77
C PRO A 26 -10.48 20.45 11.66
N LEU A 27 -9.91 19.58 12.51
CA LEU A 27 -10.69 18.87 13.52
C LEU A 27 -11.38 19.88 14.46
N HIS A 28 -12.51 19.48 15.02
CA HIS A 28 -13.19 20.27 16.05
C HIS A 28 -12.27 20.53 17.26
N ASP A 29 -12.32 21.73 17.83
CA ASP A 29 -11.46 22.15 18.96
C ASP A 29 -11.61 21.24 20.20
N ASP A 30 -12.78 20.62 20.35
CA ASP A 30 -13.06 19.64 21.41
C ASP A 30 -12.13 18.43 21.35
N VAL A 31 -11.57 18.07 20.18
CA VAL A 31 -10.63 16.93 20.07
C VAL A 31 -9.38 17.18 20.91
N GLU A 32 -8.75 18.35 20.77
CA GLU A 32 -7.56 18.70 21.54
C GLU A 32 -7.90 18.93 23.02
N THR A 33 -9.05 19.51 23.30
CA THR A 33 -9.54 19.71 24.67
C THR A 33 -9.76 18.39 25.40
N LEU A 34 -10.40 17.41 24.75
CA LEU A 34 -10.67 16.09 25.30
C LEU A 34 -9.40 15.23 25.38
N LEU A 35 -8.49 15.35 24.41
CA LEU A 35 -7.16 14.72 24.49
C LEU A 35 -6.40 15.16 25.74
N ALA A 36 -6.34 16.47 25.98
CA ALA A 36 -5.69 17.02 27.16
C ALA A 36 -6.39 16.55 28.44
N ARG A 37 -7.73 16.61 28.48
CA ARG A 37 -8.52 16.21 29.63
C ARG A 37 -8.37 14.72 29.98
N LEU A 38 -8.47 13.83 28.99
CA LEU A 38 -8.29 12.39 29.19
C LEU A 38 -6.87 12.06 29.65
N THR A 39 -5.87 12.78 29.15
CA THR A 39 -4.48 12.62 29.58
C THR A 39 -4.30 13.02 31.04
N GLU A 40 -4.75 14.22 31.42
CA GLU A 40 -4.71 14.73 32.79
C GLU A 40 -5.40 13.76 33.77
N LEU A 41 -6.62 13.32 33.42
CA LEU A 41 -7.38 12.39 34.25
C LEU A 41 -6.71 11.03 34.39
N SER A 42 -6.14 10.49 33.30
CA SER A 42 -5.42 9.21 33.32
C SER A 42 -4.19 9.29 34.22
N GLU A 43 -3.38 10.34 34.09
CA GLU A 43 -2.20 10.57 34.91
C GLU A 43 -2.56 10.76 36.39
N ALA A 44 -3.66 11.46 36.69
CA ALA A 44 -4.13 11.65 38.06
C ALA A 44 -4.59 10.34 38.72
N ILE A 45 -5.33 9.50 37.98
CA ILE A 45 -5.77 8.18 38.48
C ILE A 45 -4.56 7.26 38.68
N ASP A 46 -3.66 7.21 37.70
CA ASP A 46 -2.47 6.36 37.76
C ASP A 46 -1.55 6.76 38.93
N ALA A 47 -1.32 8.06 39.14
CA ALA A 47 -0.55 8.55 40.28
C ALA A 47 -1.19 8.18 41.63
N LYS A 48 -2.52 8.29 41.76
CA LYS A 48 -3.24 7.92 42.98
C LYS A 48 -3.14 6.41 43.25
N ARG A 49 -3.26 5.59 42.21
CA ARG A 49 -3.14 4.14 42.28
C ARG A 49 -1.73 3.72 42.72
N THR A 50 -0.70 4.24 42.07
CA THR A 50 0.71 3.97 42.42
C THR A 50 1.03 4.39 43.85
N ALA A 51 0.50 5.52 44.33
CA ALA A 51 0.65 5.93 45.73
C ALA A 51 -0.03 4.99 46.73
N THR A 52 -1.08 4.28 46.32
CA THR A 52 -1.85 3.36 47.17
C THR A 52 -1.26 1.95 47.16
N GLU A 53 -0.85 1.45 46.00
CA GLU A 53 -0.31 0.09 45.80
C GLU A 53 1.19 -0.03 46.14
N GLY A 54 1.92 1.10 46.19
CA GLY A 54 3.33 1.15 46.56
C GLY A 54 4.31 0.77 45.45
N GLU A 55 3.83 0.19 44.34
CA GLU A 55 4.61 -0.12 43.14
C GLU A 55 3.82 0.28 41.88
N ASP A 56 4.51 0.84 40.87
CA ASP A 56 3.94 1.13 39.56
C ASP A 56 3.91 -0.16 38.72
N ASN A 57 2.72 -0.65 38.42
CA ASN A 57 2.53 -1.83 37.56
C ASN A 57 2.68 -1.51 36.06
N GLY A 58 2.93 -0.25 35.69
CA GLY A 58 3.18 0.21 34.34
C GLY A 58 1.96 0.23 33.43
N LEU A 59 0.73 0.09 33.94
CA LEU A 59 -0.49 -0.01 33.11
C LEU A 59 -0.61 1.15 32.12
N LEU A 60 -0.49 2.40 32.59
CA LEU A 60 -0.57 3.59 31.72
C LEU A 60 0.47 3.51 30.59
N SER A 61 1.72 3.22 30.91
CA SER A 61 2.81 3.11 29.94
C SER A 61 2.62 1.95 28.95
N SER A 62 2.01 0.84 29.40
CA SER A 62 1.80 -0.36 28.59
C SER A 62 0.68 -0.21 27.54
N LEU A 63 -0.27 0.70 27.82
CA LEU A 63 -1.40 1.00 26.95
C LEU A 63 -1.15 2.21 26.04
N LEU A 64 -0.15 3.04 26.37
CA LEU A 64 0.20 4.20 25.58
C LEU A 64 0.70 3.77 24.19
N LEU A 65 0.16 4.45 23.18
CA LEU A 65 0.44 4.17 21.78
C LEU A 65 0.92 5.44 21.08
N ASP A 66 2.00 5.30 20.30
CA ASP A 66 2.32 6.24 19.24
C ASP A 66 1.51 5.91 17.98
N PRO A 67 0.66 6.82 17.48
CA PRO A 67 -0.14 6.59 16.28
C PRO A 67 0.73 6.15 15.09
N PRO A 68 0.41 5.02 14.43
CA PRO A 68 1.19 4.56 13.29
C PRO A 68 1.19 5.58 12.15
N HIS A 69 2.36 5.69 11.51
CA HIS A 69 2.59 6.64 10.43
C HIS A 69 1.83 6.28 9.15
N LYS A 70 1.73 5.00 8.81
CA LYS A 70 1.00 4.55 7.61
C LYS A 70 -0.50 4.64 7.85
N LEU A 71 -1.24 5.28 6.93
CA LEU A 71 -2.70 5.45 7.03
C LEU A 71 -3.44 4.12 7.24
N ASP A 72 -3.13 3.08 6.45
CA ASP A 72 -3.75 1.76 6.61
C ASP A 72 -3.50 1.15 8.00
N GLU A 73 -2.25 1.20 8.47
CA GLU A 73 -1.86 0.70 9.80
C GLU A 73 -2.63 1.43 10.89
N ASN A 74 -2.77 2.73 10.70
CA ASN A 74 -3.48 3.61 11.61
C ASN A 74 -4.99 3.28 11.65
N PHE A 75 -5.62 2.96 10.52
CA PHE A 75 -7.00 2.47 10.51
C PHE A 75 -7.16 1.14 11.26
N TRP A 76 -6.23 0.19 11.08
CA TRP A 76 -6.22 -1.03 11.88
C TRP A 76 -6.10 -0.73 13.37
N LYS A 77 -5.29 0.26 13.73
CA LYS A 77 -5.09 0.68 15.12
C LYS A 77 -6.33 1.34 15.72
N ASN A 78 -7.05 2.15 14.96
CA ASN A 78 -8.34 2.71 15.40
C ASN A 78 -9.38 1.61 15.66
N ARG A 79 -9.45 0.60 14.78
CA ARG A 79 -10.32 -0.57 15.00
C ARG A 79 -9.91 -1.37 16.24
N GLU A 80 -8.61 -1.56 16.45
CA GLU A 80 -8.08 -2.18 17.66
C GLU A 80 -8.52 -1.42 18.92
N GLN A 81 -8.35 -0.10 18.97
CA GLN A 81 -8.77 0.69 20.14
C GLN A 81 -10.28 0.62 20.39
N LEU A 82 -11.09 0.62 19.33
CA LEU A 82 -12.54 0.46 19.46
C LEU A 82 -12.94 -0.91 19.99
N GLU A 83 -12.28 -1.99 19.55
CA GLU A 83 -12.54 -3.32 20.10
C GLU A 83 -12.07 -3.46 21.55
N GLU A 84 -10.93 -2.88 21.92
CA GLU A 84 -10.46 -2.87 23.32
C GLU A 84 -11.45 -2.08 24.22
N LEU A 85 -11.96 -0.93 23.74
CA LEU A 85 -13.01 -0.19 24.42
C LEU A 85 -14.29 -1.02 24.59
N LEU A 86 -14.76 -1.66 23.52
CA LEU A 86 -15.94 -2.52 23.57
C LEU A 86 -15.75 -3.71 24.52
N PHE A 87 -14.53 -4.25 24.59
CA PHE A 87 -14.17 -5.30 25.53
C PHE A 87 -14.27 -4.82 26.98
N LEU A 88 -13.73 -3.64 27.32
CA LEU A 88 -13.86 -3.04 28.65
C LEU A 88 -15.30 -2.72 29.05
N LEU A 89 -16.16 -2.48 28.06
CA LEU A 89 -17.58 -2.26 28.28
C LEU A 89 -18.36 -3.57 28.41
N ASP A 90 -17.80 -4.72 28.04
CA ASP A 90 -18.47 -6.02 28.17
C ASP A 90 -18.80 -6.31 29.64
N ASP A 91 -19.94 -6.97 29.85
CA ASP A 91 -20.50 -7.19 31.18
C ASP A 91 -19.52 -8.00 32.04
N ALA A 92 -18.67 -8.84 31.46
CA ALA A 92 -17.62 -9.54 32.20
C ALA A 92 -16.61 -8.58 32.83
N GLN A 93 -16.24 -7.50 32.14
CA GLN A 93 -15.16 -6.58 32.51
C GLN A 93 -15.61 -5.43 33.41
N LEU A 94 -16.91 -5.15 33.50
CA LEU A 94 -17.41 -4.04 34.30
C LEU A 94 -17.08 -4.20 35.81
N PRO A 95 -16.75 -3.10 36.52
CA PRO A 95 -16.60 -3.12 37.97
C PRO A 95 -17.86 -3.63 38.68
N ALA A 96 -17.69 -4.30 39.82
CA ALA A 96 -18.81 -4.86 40.59
C ALA A 96 -19.83 -3.78 40.99
N ALA A 97 -19.38 -2.59 41.36
CA ALA A 97 -20.23 -1.45 41.72
C ALA A 97 -21.07 -0.94 40.53
N VAL A 98 -20.54 -0.99 39.31
CA VAL A 98 -21.28 -0.63 38.09
C VAL A 98 -22.33 -1.69 37.76
N LYS A 99 -21.96 -2.98 37.86
CA LYS A 99 -22.89 -4.12 37.65
C LYS A 99 -24.07 -4.10 38.62
N ALA A 100 -23.79 -3.83 39.89
CA ALA A 100 -24.81 -3.79 40.93
C ALA A 100 -25.75 -2.58 40.76
N GLY A 101 -25.23 -1.44 40.28
CA GLY A 101 -26.03 -0.23 40.05
C GLY A 101 -26.63 0.38 41.31
N GLU A 102 -26.13 -0.01 42.48
CA GLU A 102 -26.67 0.39 43.79
C GLU A 102 -26.15 1.76 44.24
N SER A 103 -24.92 2.13 43.84
CA SER A 103 -24.35 3.44 44.11
C SER A 103 -24.76 4.46 43.04
N ALA A 104 -24.84 5.75 43.41
CA ALA A 104 -25.15 6.81 42.44
C ALA A 104 -24.12 6.84 41.28
N ALA A 105 -22.84 6.61 41.60
CA ALA A 105 -21.75 6.47 40.63
C ALA A 105 -21.94 5.27 39.70
N GLY A 106 -22.24 4.09 40.25
CA GLY A 106 -22.48 2.86 39.50
C GLY A 106 -23.69 2.98 38.58
N LYS A 107 -24.78 3.58 39.07
CA LYS A 107 -25.99 3.85 38.29
C LYS A 107 -25.74 4.78 37.10
N ALA A 108 -25.04 5.91 37.33
CA ALA A 108 -24.73 6.85 36.26
C ALA A 108 -23.88 6.20 35.15
N ALA A 109 -22.87 5.42 35.51
CA ALA A 109 -22.06 4.66 34.56
C ALA A 109 -22.89 3.60 33.82
N ALA A 110 -23.70 2.82 34.53
CA ALA A 110 -24.55 1.78 33.94
C ALA A 110 -25.54 2.33 32.89
N GLU A 111 -26.15 3.50 33.16
CA GLU A 111 -27.06 4.17 32.23
C GLU A 111 -26.36 4.67 30.95
N ALA A 112 -25.06 4.98 31.02
CA ALA A 112 -24.29 5.50 29.89
C ALA A 112 -23.66 4.39 29.02
N ILE A 113 -23.27 3.26 29.62
CA ILE A 113 -22.56 2.16 28.94
C ILE A 113 -23.27 1.67 27.69
N GLY A 114 -24.60 1.52 27.74
CA GLY A 114 -25.38 1.09 26.56
C GLY A 114 -25.20 2.02 25.37
N LYS A 115 -25.24 3.33 25.61
CA LYS A 115 -25.04 4.35 24.57
C LYS A 115 -23.62 4.33 24.03
N TRP A 116 -22.62 4.19 24.91
CA TRP A 116 -21.23 4.09 24.49
C TRP A 116 -20.98 2.85 23.64
N LYS A 117 -21.52 1.69 24.04
CA LYS A 117 -21.44 0.45 23.24
C LYS A 117 -22.02 0.65 21.85
N ASP A 118 -23.22 1.23 21.75
CA ASP A 118 -23.89 1.45 20.48
C ASP A 118 -23.09 2.41 19.57
N GLU A 119 -22.62 3.54 20.12
CA GLU A 119 -21.83 4.54 19.40
C GLU A 119 -20.50 3.96 18.89
N LEU A 120 -19.73 3.30 19.77
CA LEU A 120 -18.42 2.73 19.45
C LEU A 120 -18.56 1.57 18.46
N LYS A 121 -19.60 0.74 18.59
CA LYS A 121 -19.86 -0.37 17.66
C LYS A 121 -20.29 0.14 16.28
N ALA A 122 -21.13 1.18 16.23
CA ALA A 122 -21.49 1.83 14.96
C ALA A 122 -20.25 2.43 14.29
N THR A 123 -19.39 3.10 15.07
CA THR A 123 -18.12 3.67 14.58
C THR A 123 -17.18 2.59 14.05
N LEU A 124 -17.00 1.49 14.79
CA LEU A 124 -16.19 0.35 14.36
C LEU A 124 -16.70 -0.20 13.03
N THR A 125 -18.01 -0.45 12.95
CA THR A 125 -18.67 -0.95 11.72
C THR A 125 -18.43 -0.01 10.54
N MET A 126 -18.44 1.30 10.75
CA MET A 126 -18.18 2.30 9.71
C MET A 126 -16.75 2.21 9.17
N ILE A 127 -15.74 2.07 10.05
CA ILE A 127 -14.34 1.91 9.64
C ILE A 127 -14.14 0.58 8.88
N GLU A 128 -14.78 -0.49 9.36
CA GLU A 128 -14.74 -1.81 8.69
C GLU A 128 -15.31 -1.75 7.28
N GLN A 129 -16.50 -1.17 7.14
CA GLN A 129 -17.15 -0.99 5.84
C GLN A 129 -16.30 -0.13 4.90
N PHE A 130 -15.70 0.95 5.40
CA PHE A 130 -14.81 1.79 4.60
C PHE A 130 -13.61 1.00 4.07
N GLN A 131 -12.93 0.20 4.91
CA GLN A 131 -11.78 -0.60 4.49
C GLN A 131 -12.18 -1.70 3.51
N ASP A 132 -13.32 -2.37 3.73
CA ASP A 132 -13.83 -3.41 2.84
C ASP A 132 -14.20 -2.85 1.47
N VAL A 133 -14.96 -1.75 1.42
CA VAL A 133 -15.35 -1.07 0.19
C VAL A 133 -14.13 -0.55 -0.56
N THR A 134 -13.17 0.04 0.14
CA THR A 134 -11.92 0.53 -0.46
C THR A 134 -11.10 -0.62 -1.05
N SER A 135 -10.98 -1.73 -0.34
CA SER A 135 -10.29 -2.94 -0.82
C SER A 135 -10.96 -3.53 -2.05
N GLU A 136 -12.29 -3.61 -2.07
CA GLU A 136 -13.07 -4.08 -3.22
C GLU A 136 -12.92 -3.14 -4.43
N ARG A 137 -12.95 -1.83 -4.22
CA ARG A 137 -12.74 -0.82 -5.26
C ARG A 137 -11.35 -0.94 -5.89
N ILE A 138 -10.30 -0.99 -5.07
CA ILE A 138 -8.92 -1.20 -5.55
C ILE A 138 -8.84 -2.50 -6.35
N SER A 139 -9.44 -3.57 -5.83
CA SER A 139 -9.44 -4.85 -6.52
C SER A 139 -10.15 -4.80 -7.87
N THR A 140 -11.33 -4.19 -7.93
CA THR A 140 -12.14 -4.05 -9.15
C THR A 140 -11.40 -3.21 -10.19
N MET A 141 -10.77 -2.13 -9.74
CA MET A 141 -9.94 -1.28 -10.58
C MET A 141 -8.77 -2.08 -11.17
N VAL A 142 -7.99 -2.81 -10.36
CA VAL A 142 -6.89 -3.66 -10.85
C VAL A 142 -7.40 -4.67 -11.87
N PHE A 143 -8.52 -5.35 -11.60
CA PHE A 143 -9.09 -6.33 -12.53
C PHE A 143 -9.62 -5.74 -13.85
N THR A 144 -9.91 -4.44 -13.90
CA THR A 144 -10.31 -3.74 -15.13
C THR A 144 -9.18 -3.74 -16.19
N TYR A 145 -7.93 -3.79 -15.75
CA TYR A 145 -6.74 -3.82 -16.60
C TYR A 145 -6.23 -5.25 -16.88
N MET A 146 -6.87 -6.27 -16.31
CA MET A 146 -6.48 -7.67 -16.49
C MET A 146 -7.20 -8.29 -17.71
N PRO A 147 -6.63 -9.32 -18.35
CA PRO A 147 -7.29 -10.05 -19.44
C PRO A 147 -8.65 -10.59 -19.00
N GLN A 148 -9.70 -10.30 -19.77
CA GLN A 148 -11.08 -10.73 -19.49
C GLN A 148 -11.37 -12.19 -19.92
N ASP A 149 -10.32 -13.00 -20.04
CA ASP A 149 -10.41 -14.41 -20.41
C ASP A 149 -10.20 -15.32 -19.18
N PHE A 150 -9.94 -16.60 -19.43
CA PHE A 150 -9.74 -17.59 -18.39
C PHE A 150 -8.60 -17.22 -17.41
N ARG A 151 -7.61 -16.40 -17.84
CA ARG A 151 -6.47 -15.97 -17.02
C ARG A 151 -6.91 -15.01 -15.93
N GLY A 152 -7.71 -13.99 -16.27
CA GLY A 152 -8.28 -13.06 -15.30
C GLY A 152 -9.19 -13.77 -14.30
N THR A 153 -9.95 -14.76 -14.77
CA THR A 153 -10.81 -15.59 -13.93
C THR A 153 -10.00 -16.42 -12.92
N LEU A 154 -8.89 -17.02 -13.35
CA LEU A 154 -8.02 -17.82 -12.48
C LEU A 154 -7.35 -16.97 -11.40
N LEU A 155 -6.91 -15.75 -11.74
CA LEU A 155 -6.35 -14.80 -10.79
C LEU A 155 -7.36 -14.34 -9.74
N LYS A 156 -8.59 -14.06 -10.16
CA LYS A 156 -9.69 -13.75 -9.23
C LYS A 156 -9.96 -14.90 -8.27
N GLN A 157 -10.07 -16.13 -8.79
CA GLN A 157 -10.27 -17.32 -7.96
C GLN A 157 -9.10 -17.60 -7.00
N GLN A 158 -7.86 -17.31 -7.41
CA GLN A 158 -6.70 -17.45 -6.53
C GLN A 158 -6.73 -16.41 -5.39
N LYS A 159 -7.04 -15.14 -5.71
CA LYS A 159 -7.24 -14.08 -4.72
C LYS A 159 -8.33 -14.47 -3.73
N ASP A 160 -9.51 -14.86 -4.22
CA ASP A 160 -10.67 -15.19 -3.36
C ASP A 160 -10.35 -16.35 -2.40
N ARG A 161 -9.66 -17.39 -2.89
CA ARG A 161 -9.18 -18.50 -2.04
C ARG A 161 -8.17 -18.04 -0.99
N SER A 162 -7.24 -17.16 -1.38
CA SER A 162 -6.26 -16.59 -0.44
C SER A 162 -6.92 -15.73 0.63
N GLU A 163 -7.91 -14.91 0.27
CA GLU A 163 -8.67 -14.09 1.22
C GLU A 163 -9.54 -14.94 2.14
N ALA A 164 -10.18 -16.00 1.64
CA ALA A 164 -10.93 -16.95 2.47
C ALA A 164 -10.02 -17.63 3.52
N ARG A 165 -8.82 -18.04 3.12
CA ARG A 165 -7.83 -18.64 4.04
C ARG A 165 -7.40 -17.66 5.13
N ARG A 166 -7.11 -16.40 4.77
CA ARG A 166 -6.74 -15.34 5.74
C ARG A 166 -7.85 -15.06 6.75
N LYS A 167 -9.11 -14.98 6.28
CA LYS A 167 -10.28 -14.83 7.16
C LYS A 167 -10.40 -16.01 8.13
N GLN A 168 -10.17 -17.23 7.66
CA GLN A 168 -10.19 -18.42 8.51
C GLN A 168 -9.08 -18.41 9.55
N GLU A 169 -7.88 -17.95 9.21
CA GLU A 169 -6.76 -17.82 10.15
C GLU A 169 -7.08 -16.86 11.30
N VAL A 170 -7.68 -15.71 10.99
CA VAL A 170 -8.16 -14.75 11.99
C VAL A 170 -9.27 -15.37 12.85
N ALA A 171 -10.24 -16.06 12.24
CA ALA A 171 -11.31 -16.72 12.96
C ALA A 171 -10.78 -17.81 13.92
N ASN A 172 -9.79 -18.59 13.48
CA ASN A 172 -9.14 -19.60 14.30
C ASN A 172 -8.39 -18.96 15.48
N LEU A 173 -7.66 -17.87 15.25
CA LEU A 173 -6.96 -17.14 16.31
C LEU A 173 -7.93 -16.67 17.40
N VAL A 174 -9.05 -16.04 17.00
CA VAL A 174 -10.09 -15.57 17.93
C VAL A 174 -10.73 -16.74 18.67
N THR A 175 -11.07 -17.82 17.96
CA THR A 175 -11.68 -19.02 18.57
C THR A 175 -10.76 -19.70 19.59
N ASN A 176 -9.45 -19.63 19.36
CA ASN A 176 -8.44 -20.18 20.26
C ASN A 176 -8.08 -19.23 21.42
N GLY A 177 -8.82 -18.14 21.63
CA GLY A 177 -8.59 -17.19 22.71
C GLY A 177 -7.45 -16.20 22.47
N GLY A 178 -7.09 -15.96 21.20
CA GLY A 178 -6.12 -14.92 20.85
C GLY A 178 -6.60 -13.53 21.26
N SER A 179 -5.68 -12.68 21.72
CA SER A 179 -6.02 -11.32 22.16
C SER A 179 -6.40 -10.41 20.98
N ILE A 180 -7.10 -9.31 21.28
CA ILE A 180 -7.45 -8.28 20.30
C ILE A 180 -6.17 -7.74 19.62
N LYS A 181 -5.14 -7.43 20.40
CA LYS A 181 -3.81 -7.07 19.88
C LYS A 181 -3.21 -8.11 18.92
N GLN A 182 -3.30 -9.41 19.23
CA GLN A 182 -2.83 -10.48 18.34
C GLN A 182 -3.64 -10.54 17.03
N LYS A 183 -4.97 -10.39 17.12
CA LYS A 183 -5.85 -10.31 15.95
C LYS A 183 -5.44 -9.17 15.01
N TYR A 184 -5.22 -7.97 15.55
CA TYR A 184 -4.84 -6.80 14.75
C TYR A 184 -3.41 -6.86 14.21
N ALA A 185 -2.48 -7.46 14.96
CA ALA A 185 -1.14 -7.76 14.45
C ALA A 185 -1.18 -8.70 13.23
N LEU A 186 -2.01 -9.76 13.29
CA LEU A 186 -2.21 -10.69 12.17
C LEU A 186 -2.85 -10.00 10.96
N LEU A 187 -3.89 -9.18 11.18
CA LEU A 187 -4.54 -8.43 10.09
C LEU A 187 -3.57 -7.47 9.39
N TRP A 188 -2.70 -6.81 10.17
CA TRP A 188 -1.66 -5.95 9.62
C TRP A 188 -0.59 -6.74 8.85
N GLN A 189 -0.13 -7.87 9.40
CA GLN A 189 0.80 -8.76 8.70
C GLN A 189 0.21 -9.22 7.36
N GLN A 190 -1.05 -9.66 7.35
CA GLN A 190 -1.76 -10.05 6.15
C GLN A 190 -1.87 -8.89 5.14
N GLN A 191 -2.05 -7.64 5.61
CA GLN A 191 -2.04 -6.45 4.75
C GLN A 191 -0.66 -6.20 4.14
N MET A 192 0.43 -6.35 4.90
CA MET A 192 1.79 -6.25 4.36
C MET A 192 2.09 -7.36 3.36
N ASP A 193 1.65 -8.60 3.62
CA ASP A 193 1.79 -9.71 2.68
C ASP A 193 1.08 -9.43 1.35
N ARG A 194 -0.11 -8.80 1.39
CA ARG A 194 -0.81 -8.34 0.17
C ARG A 194 0.04 -7.32 -0.58
N ARG A 195 0.62 -6.34 0.12
CA ARG A 195 1.46 -5.30 -0.50
C ARG A 195 2.78 -5.85 -1.04
N HIS A 196 3.41 -6.81 -0.37
CA HIS A 196 4.59 -7.50 -0.90
C HIS A 196 4.25 -8.34 -2.14
N THR A 197 3.11 -9.03 -2.11
CA THR A 197 2.59 -9.76 -3.28
C THR A 197 2.36 -8.81 -4.46
N LEU A 198 1.78 -7.63 -4.21
CA LEU A 198 1.61 -6.60 -5.24
C LEU A 198 2.98 -6.08 -5.73
N ALA A 199 3.88 -5.66 -4.85
CA ALA A 199 5.21 -5.17 -5.26
C ALA A 199 6.00 -6.20 -6.10
N SER A 200 5.92 -7.50 -5.76
CA SER A 200 6.53 -8.58 -6.55
C SER A 200 5.89 -8.78 -7.93
N LEU A 201 4.60 -8.43 -8.11
CA LEU A 201 3.98 -8.34 -9.44
C LEU A 201 4.68 -7.26 -10.27
N GLY A 202 4.92 -6.09 -9.67
CA GLY A 202 5.67 -5.01 -10.30
C GLY A 202 7.09 -5.43 -10.67
N ALA A 203 7.82 -6.06 -9.74
CA ALA A 203 9.19 -6.54 -9.94
C ALA A 203 9.32 -7.76 -10.88
N ALA A 204 8.20 -8.37 -11.29
CA ALA A 204 8.16 -9.57 -12.13
C ALA A 204 9.02 -10.73 -11.59
N THR A 205 8.96 -11.00 -10.28
CA THR A 205 9.71 -12.10 -9.63
C THR A 205 8.79 -13.26 -9.20
N GLY A 206 9.35 -14.47 -9.08
CA GLY A 206 8.64 -15.68 -8.60
C GLY A 206 7.52 -16.19 -9.52
N ILE A 207 6.44 -16.74 -8.93
CA ILE A 207 5.26 -17.29 -9.65
C ILE A 207 4.56 -16.21 -10.50
N TYR A 208 4.71 -14.94 -10.11
CA TYR A 208 4.12 -13.80 -10.81
C TYR A 208 4.96 -13.32 -12.00
N ARG A 209 6.25 -13.67 -12.09
CA ARG A 209 7.03 -13.53 -13.33
C ARG A 209 6.33 -14.27 -14.47
N THR A 210 5.91 -15.51 -14.21
CA THR A 210 5.17 -16.34 -15.16
C THR A 210 3.84 -15.68 -15.54
N LEU A 211 3.10 -15.11 -14.58
CA LEU A 211 1.85 -14.40 -14.85
C LEU A 211 2.05 -13.10 -15.65
N VAL A 212 3.09 -12.30 -15.35
CA VAL A 212 3.45 -11.09 -16.11
C VAL A 212 3.83 -11.43 -17.55
N THR A 213 4.54 -12.54 -17.79
CA THR A 213 4.79 -13.07 -19.15
C THR A 213 3.50 -13.44 -19.89
N TYR A 214 2.42 -13.80 -19.17
CA TYR A 214 1.10 -14.09 -19.74
C TYR A 214 0.12 -12.91 -19.71
N LEU A 215 0.46 -11.78 -19.09
CA LEU A 215 -0.36 -10.56 -18.97
C LEU A 215 0.01 -9.55 -20.06
N VAL A 216 -0.03 -9.99 -21.31
CA VAL A 216 0.01 -9.08 -22.47
C VAL A 216 -1.17 -8.11 -22.36
N GLY A 217 -0.90 -6.82 -22.12
CA GLY A 217 -1.91 -5.75 -22.06
C GLY A 217 -2.00 -4.95 -20.76
N VAL A 218 -1.30 -5.33 -19.69
CA VAL A 218 -1.24 -4.51 -18.46
C VAL A 218 -0.31 -3.31 -18.68
N PRO A 219 -0.76 -2.06 -18.44
CA PRO A 219 0.10 -0.88 -18.56
C PRO A 219 1.38 -0.98 -17.72
N GLN A 220 2.54 -0.73 -18.32
CA GLN A 220 3.84 -0.74 -17.63
C GLN A 220 3.88 0.24 -16.43
N ILE A 221 3.23 1.38 -16.56
CA ILE A 221 3.08 2.38 -15.51
C ILE A 221 2.36 1.87 -14.26
N LEU A 222 1.39 0.96 -14.42
CA LEU A 222 0.77 0.31 -13.26
C LEU A 222 1.77 -0.59 -12.54
N LEU A 223 2.61 -1.30 -13.28
CA LEU A 223 3.65 -2.15 -12.69
C LEU A 223 4.71 -1.32 -11.96
N GLU A 224 5.12 -0.17 -12.52
CA GLU A 224 6.04 0.78 -11.88
C GLU A 224 5.46 1.44 -10.62
N PHE A 225 4.20 1.87 -10.67
CA PHE A 225 3.50 2.37 -9.49
C PHE A 225 3.43 1.31 -8.39
N VAL A 226 3.08 0.07 -8.76
CA VAL A 226 2.96 -1.03 -7.80
C VAL A 226 4.31 -1.42 -7.19
N LYS A 227 5.44 -1.30 -7.92
CA LYS A 227 6.79 -1.50 -7.36
C LYS A 227 7.07 -0.54 -6.19
N THR A 228 6.63 0.71 -6.32
CA THR A 228 6.95 1.80 -5.38
C THR A 228 5.89 1.99 -4.29
N ILE A 229 4.85 1.14 -4.24
CA ILE A 229 3.71 1.29 -3.31
C ILE A 229 4.11 1.18 -1.83
N ASN A 230 5.26 0.55 -1.54
CA ASN A 230 5.80 0.40 -0.19
C ASN A 230 6.96 1.36 0.12
N ASP A 231 7.36 2.18 -0.84
CA ASP A 231 8.49 3.08 -0.68
C ASP A 231 8.14 4.16 0.34
N HIS A 232 9.03 4.39 1.30
CA HIS A 232 8.86 5.42 2.33
C HIS A 232 8.77 6.85 1.78
N ASN A 233 9.16 7.06 0.51
CA ASN A 233 9.06 8.33 -0.19
C ASN A 233 8.20 8.20 -1.48
N GLY A 234 7.42 7.12 -1.59
CA GLY A 234 6.63 6.81 -2.76
C GLY A 234 5.46 7.77 -2.98
N PRO A 235 4.67 7.60 -4.06
CA PRO A 235 3.54 8.47 -4.36
C PRO A 235 2.48 8.52 -3.24
N MET A 236 2.31 7.43 -2.48
CA MET A 236 1.39 7.36 -1.34
C MET A 236 1.78 8.28 -0.16
N GLU A 237 2.99 8.84 -0.18
CA GLU A 237 3.50 9.79 0.80
C GLU A 237 2.68 11.08 0.83
N GLU A 238 2.24 11.57 -0.33
CA GLU A 238 1.47 12.80 -0.45
C GLU A 238 0.10 12.70 0.21
N GLN A 239 -0.54 11.53 0.08
CA GLN A 239 -1.80 11.25 0.73
C GLN A 239 -1.63 11.30 2.25
N ARG A 240 -0.52 10.74 2.74
CA ARG A 240 -0.21 10.74 4.16
C ARG A 240 0.13 12.13 4.67
N LEU A 241 0.89 12.94 3.94
CA LEU A 241 1.15 14.34 4.34
C LEU A 241 -0.15 15.15 4.43
N SER A 242 -1.08 14.90 3.51
CA SER A 242 -2.36 15.63 3.45
C SER A 242 -3.35 15.20 4.53
N TYR A 243 -3.47 13.90 4.80
CA TYR A 243 -4.54 13.35 5.65
C TYR A 243 -4.07 12.60 6.89
N GLY A 244 -2.77 12.35 7.03
CA GLY A 244 -2.18 11.70 8.20
C GLY A 244 -2.38 12.48 9.50
N PRO A 245 -2.02 13.78 9.58
CA PRO A 245 -2.12 14.55 10.82
C PRO A 245 -3.49 14.49 11.53
N PRO A 246 -4.64 14.72 10.86
CA PRO A 246 -5.94 14.59 11.51
C PRO A 246 -6.23 13.15 11.95
N LEU A 247 -5.88 12.14 11.14
CA LEU A 247 -6.08 10.75 11.51
C LEU A 247 -5.28 10.38 12.77
N TYR A 248 -4.01 10.79 12.86
CA TYR A 248 -3.15 10.51 14.01
C TYR A 248 -3.72 11.08 15.30
N ARG A 249 -4.31 12.28 15.23
CA ARG A 249 -4.99 12.92 16.37
C ARG A 249 -6.22 12.14 16.80
N LEU A 250 -7.00 11.63 15.86
CA LEU A 250 -8.16 10.78 16.16
C LEU A 250 -7.74 9.43 16.78
N THR A 251 -6.65 8.81 16.31
CA THR A 251 -6.08 7.60 16.91
C THR A 251 -5.57 7.84 18.33
N ALA A 252 -4.93 9.00 18.56
CA ALA A 252 -4.51 9.38 19.88
C ALA A 252 -5.73 9.55 20.79
N LEU A 253 -6.82 10.18 20.32
CA LEU A 253 -8.03 10.36 21.10
C LEU A 253 -8.67 9.02 21.48
N SER A 254 -8.81 8.09 20.54
CA SER A 254 -9.35 6.75 20.83
C SER A 254 -8.47 5.96 21.80
N ASN A 255 -7.13 6.06 21.69
CA ASN A 255 -6.21 5.46 22.65
C ASN A 255 -6.29 6.09 24.04
N ARG A 256 -6.38 7.43 24.14
CA ARG A 256 -6.55 8.12 25.43
C ARG A 256 -7.87 7.77 26.09
N LEU A 257 -8.94 7.63 25.31
CA LEU A 257 -10.23 7.15 25.80
C LEU A 257 -10.14 5.73 26.35
N HIS A 258 -9.47 4.84 25.63
CA HIS A 258 -9.21 3.46 26.06
C HIS A 258 -8.41 3.41 27.37
N ILE A 259 -7.28 4.11 27.43
CA ILE A 259 -6.43 4.19 28.63
C ILE A 259 -7.21 4.69 29.83
N PHE A 260 -7.93 5.80 29.66
CA PHE A 260 -8.71 6.40 30.74
C PHE A 260 -9.76 5.42 31.27
N LEU A 261 -10.50 4.76 30.39
CA LEU A 261 -11.53 3.80 30.80
C LEU A 261 -10.93 2.58 31.52
N ALA A 262 -9.80 2.06 31.05
CA ALA A 262 -9.09 0.95 31.68
C ALA A 262 -8.63 1.31 33.11
N LEU A 263 -8.01 2.49 33.26
CA LEU A 263 -7.56 2.99 34.56
C LEU A 263 -8.75 3.24 35.50
N TRP A 264 -9.79 3.91 35.00
CA TRP A 264 -10.97 4.19 35.80
C TRP A 264 -11.67 2.90 36.26
N TRP A 265 -11.78 1.87 35.41
CA TRP A 265 -12.34 0.57 35.82
C TRP A 265 -11.49 -0.11 36.89
N SER A 266 -10.17 -0.02 36.79
CA SER A 266 -9.26 -0.59 37.79
C SER A 266 -9.29 0.14 39.14
N SER A 267 -9.78 1.37 39.18
CA SER A 267 -9.80 2.22 40.38
C SER A 267 -11.18 2.86 40.60
N PHE A 268 -12.24 2.12 40.27
CA PHE A 268 -13.60 2.66 40.19
C PHE A 268 -14.09 3.15 41.56
N ASP A 269 -13.88 2.35 42.60
CA ASP A 269 -14.35 2.65 43.95
C ASP A 269 -13.60 3.85 44.54
N GLU A 270 -12.29 3.96 44.29
CA GLU A 270 -11.45 5.09 44.71
C GLU A 270 -11.76 6.40 43.97
N CYS A 271 -12.47 6.32 42.84
CA CYS A 271 -12.84 7.45 41.99
C CYS A 271 -14.35 7.73 41.95
N ALA A 272 -15.15 7.06 42.79
CA ALA A 272 -16.61 7.11 42.73
C ALA A 272 -17.18 8.54 42.87
N GLU A 273 -16.50 9.43 43.59
CA GLU A 273 -16.89 10.84 43.75
C GLU A 273 -16.87 11.64 42.44
N ASN A 274 -16.00 11.29 41.49
CA ASN A 274 -15.85 11.96 40.20
C ASN A 274 -16.62 11.28 39.07
N ALA A 275 -17.35 10.20 39.36
CA ALA A 275 -17.98 9.36 38.34
C ALA A 275 -18.88 10.13 37.38
N SER A 276 -19.62 11.14 37.86
CA SER A 276 -20.48 11.95 36.99
C SER A 276 -19.69 12.78 35.96
N ASP A 277 -18.54 13.36 36.35
CA ASP A 277 -17.66 14.09 35.43
C ASP A 277 -17.07 13.12 34.41
N TYR A 278 -16.60 11.96 34.89
CA TYR A 278 -15.97 10.94 34.05
C TYR A 278 -16.94 10.36 33.03
N VAL A 279 -18.21 10.11 33.41
CA VAL A 279 -19.27 9.74 32.46
C VAL A 279 -19.46 10.81 31.38
N GLY A 280 -19.44 12.10 31.76
CA GLY A 280 -19.51 13.20 30.81
C GLY A 280 -18.36 13.18 29.82
N VAL A 281 -17.12 13.14 30.31
CA VAL A 281 -15.90 13.14 29.49
C VAL A 281 -15.87 11.94 28.53
N VAL A 282 -16.22 10.73 28.97
CA VAL A 282 -16.27 9.53 28.11
C VAL A 282 -17.35 9.67 27.04
N SER A 283 -18.52 10.21 27.41
CA SER A 283 -19.62 10.43 26.46
C SER A 283 -19.23 11.42 25.37
N ASP A 284 -18.64 12.55 25.76
CA ASP A 284 -18.20 13.60 24.83
C ASP A 284 -17.06 13.10 23.94
N ALA A 285 -16.09 12.37 24.51
CA ALA A 285 -14.98 11.77 23.77
C ALA A 285 -15.44 10.74 22.73
N ALA A 286 -16.35 9.82 23.11
CA ALA A 286 -16.89 8.83 22.18
C ALA A 286 -17.67 9.51 21.04
N ALA A 287 -18.51 10.50 21.37
CA ALA A 287 -19.32 11.22 20.39
C ALA A 287 -18.46 12.07 19.43
N ILE A 288 -17.48 12.82 19.94
CA ILE A 288 -16.62 13.65 19.09
C ILE A 288 -15.74 12.78 18.20
N TYR A 289 -15.19 11.68 18.74
CA TYR A 289 -14.37 10.75 17.97
C TYR A 289 -15.17 10.13 16.82
N SER A 290 -16.36 9.60 17.12
CA SER A 290 -17.28 9.01 16.12
C SER A 290 -17.63 10.01 15.02
N LYS A 291 -18.00 11.23 15.39
CA LYS A 291 -18.34 12.30 14.45
C LYS A 291 -17.16 12.68 13.55
N GLU A 292 -15.98 12.91 14.12
CA GLU A 292 -14.80 13.35 13.36
C GLU A 292 -14.20 12.23 12.51
N ILE A 293 -14.18 10.98 12.99
CA ILE A 293 -13.73 9.85 12.16
C ILE A 293 -14.71 9.61 11.02
N SER A 294 -16.02 9.76 11.24
CA SER A 294 -17.02 9.69 10.16
C SER A 294 -16.78 10.76 9.10
N ARG A 295 -16.57 12.02 9.51
CA ARG A 295 -16.24 13.12 8.60
C ARG A 295 -14.96 12.85 7.81
N PHE A 296 -13.94 12.31 8.47
CA PHE A 296 -12.68 11.93 7.85
C PHE A 296 -12.86 10.80 6.81
N LEU A 297 -13.62 9.76 7.14
CA LEU A 297 -13.92 8.65 6.23
C LEU A 297 -14.73 9.12 5.02
N SER A 298 -15.70 10.02 5.21
CA SER A 298 -16.46 10.62 4.11
C SER A 298 -15.55 11.36 3.13
N LEU A 299 -14.65 12.23 3.63
CA LEU A 299 -13.69 12.90 2.76
C LEU A 299 -12.81 11.89 2.02
N LEU A 300 -12.25 10.90 2.71
CA LEU A 300 -11.38 9.94 2.05
C LEU A 300 -12.13 9.08 1.02
N SER A 301 -13.41 8.79 1.24
CA SER A 301 -14.25 8.13 0.26
C SER A 301 -14.44 9.00 -0.98
N ASP A 302 -14.72 10.29 -0.81
CA ASP A 302 -14.84 11.26 -1.91
C ASP A 302 -13.51 11.44 -2.66
N VAL A 303 -12.40 11.54 -1.93
CA VAL A 303 -11.04 11.60 -2.49
C VAL A 303 -10.77 10.34 -3.30
N PHE A 304 -11.15 9.16 -2.80
CA PHE A 304 -11.00 7.91 -3.54
C PHE A 304 -11.85 7.92 -4.81
N ASP A 305 -13.10 8.38 -4.74
CA ASP A 305 -14.00 8.44 -5.91
C ASP A 305 -13.54 9.41 -7.00
N GLN A 306 -12.85 10.47 -6.59
CA GLN A 306 -12.33 11.50 -7.49
C GLN A 306 -10.86 11.26 -7.84
N SER A 307 -10.19 10.33 -7.16
CA SER A 307 -8.78 10.02 -7.35
C SER A 307 -8.58 9.43 -8.72
N PRO A 308 -7.77 10.07 -9.57
CA PRO A 308 -7.40 9.49 -10.84
C PRO A 308 -6.27 8.50 -10.55
N PHE A 309 -6.62 7.30 -10.10
CA PHE A 309 -5.67 6.20 -9.90
C PHE A 309 -4.87 5.88 -11.15
N LEU A 310 -5.36 6.34 -12.31
CA LEU A 310 -4.68 6.40 -13.58
C LEU A 310 -5.12 7.69 -14.29
N ILE A 311 -4.14 8.56 -14.56
CA ILE A 311 -4.34 9.77 -15.36
C ILE A 311 -3.91 9.52 -16.80
N SER A 312 -4.70 10.06 -17.73
CA SER A 312 -4.23 10.23 -19.11
C SER A 312 -3.04 11.20 -19.13
N ALA A 313 -2.19 11.10 -20.15
CA ALA A 313 -1.03 11.96 -20.34
C ALA A 313 -1.50 13.40 -20.39
N GLU A 314 -2.67 13.66 -20.97
CA GLU A 314 -3.29 14.98 -21.06
C GLU A 314 -3.62 15.57 -19.68
N GLU A 315 -4.12 14.75 -18.75
CA GLU A 315 -4.44 15.17 -17.37
C GLU A 315 -3.19 15.37 -16.51
N ALA A 316 -2.19 14.53 -16.65
CA ALA A 316 -0.89 14.71 -15.97
C ALA A 316 -0.13 15.94 -16.49
N MET A 317 -0.16 16.17 -17.81
CA MET A 317 0.44 17.32 -18.47
C MET A 317 -0.29 18.64 -18.17
N SER A 318 -1.48 18.61 -17.54
CA SER A 318 -2.16 19.81 -17.08
C SER A 318 -1.61 20.35 -15.75
N ALA A 319 -0.90 19.51 -14.99
CA ALA A 319 -0.36 19.82 -13.67
C ALA A 319 1.17 20.07 -13.67
N GLU A 320 1.88 19.61 -14.71
CA GLU A 320 3.32 19.83 -14.87
C GLU A 320 3.62 20.69 -16.11
N ASP A 321 4.62 21.54 -15.94
CA ASP A 321 5.02 22.61 -16.84
C ASP A 321 5.12 22.18 -18.31
N LYS A 322 4.63 23.07 -19.18
CA LYS A 322 4.63 22.91 -20.63
C LYS A 322 6.06 22.81 -21.16
N SER A 323 6.61 21.61 -21.31
CA SER A 323 7.45 21.27 -22.48
C SER A 323 7.78 19.77 -22.58
N LYS A 324 7.48 19.24 -23.78
CA LYS A 324 7.97 17.98 -24.39
C LYS A 324 7.34 16.66 -23.92
N VAL A 325 6.17 16.34 -24.50
CA VAL A 325 5.78 14.94 -24.75
C VAL A 325 5.75 14.73 -26.26
N GLU A 326 6.45 13.69 -26.73
CA GLU A 326 6.65 13.42 -28.14
C GLU A 326 5.33 13.23 -28.90
N GLU A 327 5.13 14.14 -29.84
CA GLU A 327 3.98 14.30 -30.70
C GLU A 327 3.81 13.12 -31.66
N PHE A 328 2.57 12.66 -31.88
CA PHE A 328 2.26 11.81 -33.02
C PHE A 328 2.76 12.49 -34.30
N LYS A 329 3.63 11.83 -35.06
CA LYS A 329 4.13 12.37 -36.32
C LYS A 329 3.05 12.16 -37.38
N GLU A 330 2.79 13.19 -38.17
CA GLU A 330 1.85 13.12 -39.28
C GLU A 330 2.62 13.15 -40.61
N LEU A 331 2.23 12.26 -41.50
CA LEU A 331 2.90 12.04 -42.78
C LEU A 331 1.87 12.02 -43.90
N ASN A 332 2.08 12.86 -44.90
CA ASN A 332 1.26 12.89 -46.11
C ASN A 332 1.94 12.08 -47.23
N ILE A 333 1.28 11.04 -47.70
CA ILE A 333 1.76 10.16 -48.78
C ILE A 333 0.91 10.43 -50.01
N ALA A 334 1.52 11.00 -51.05
CA ALA A 334 0.82 11.28 -52.30
C ALA A 334 0.35 9.98 -52.99
N TYR A 335 -0.57 10.10 -53.95
CA TYR A 335 -0.98 8.98 -54.78
C TYR A 335 0.24 8.46 -55.58
N GLY A 336 0.37 7.14 -55.74
CA GLY A 336 1.50 6.55 -56.45
C GLY A 336 2.84 6.56 -55.69
N GLN A 337 2.88 6.98 -54.42
CA GLN A 337 4.12 7.06 -53.62
C GLN A 337 4.09 6.14 -52.39
N SER A 338 5.27 5.87 -51.84
CA SER A 338 5.45 5.24 -50.54
C SER A 338 6.36 6.09 -49.66
N SER A 339 6.32 5.85 -48.36
CA SER A 339 7.19 6.51 -47.38
C SER A 339 7.72 5.49 -46.40
N GLN A 340 8.94 5.71 -45.94
CA GLN A 340 9.69 4.80 -45.09
C GLN A 340 10.24 5.55 -43.88
N VAL A 341 10.18 4.91 -42.72
CA VAL A 341 10.78 5.42 -41.49
C VAL A 341 11.75 4.37 -40.95
N PRO A 342 13.05 4.70 -40.85
CA PRO A 342 14.02 3.81 -40.25
C PRO A 342 13.88 3.78 -38.73
N VAL A 343 14.14 2.61 -38.15
CA VAL A 343 14.21 2.35 -36.71
C VAL A 343 15.52 1.62 -36.46
N THR A 344 16.42 2.26 -35.73
CA THR A 344 17.69 1.65 -35.34
C THR A 344 17.46 0.82 -34.08
N VAL A 345 17.97 -0.40 -34.08
CA VAL A 345 17.96 -1.30 -32.93
C VAL A 345 19.40 -1.63 -32.55
N ASP A 346 19.76 -1.32 -31.30
CA ASP A 346 21.12 -1.45 -30.79
C ASP A 346 21.38 -2.75 -29.99
N ALA A 347 20.32 -3.47 -29.61
CA ALA A 347 20.40 -4.73 -28.87
C ALA A 347 19.43 -5.81 -29.38
N VAL A 348 19.88 -7.06 -29.47
CA VAL A 348 19.01 -8.20 -29.77
C VAL A 348 17.95 -8.34 -28.68
N GLY A 349 16.69 -8.57 -29.08
CA GLY A 349 15.57 -8.64 -28.14
C GLY A 349 14.93 -7.29 -27.82
N THR A 350 15.40 -6.19 -28.41
CA THR A 350 14.75 -4.87 -28.34
C THR A 350 13.30 -4.97 -28.83
N LEU A 351 12.36 -4.48 -28.04
CA LEU A 351 10.95 -4.43 -28.42
C LEU A 351 10.75 -3.26 -29.39
N VAL A 352 10.48 -3.56 -30.66
CA VAL A 352 10.06 -2.58 -31.66
C VAL A 352 8.55 -2.57 -31.72
N ALA A 353 7.94 -1.40 -31.51
CA ALA A 353 6.49 -1.23 -31.50
C ALA A 353 6.07 -0.04 -32.35
N TRP A 354 4.90 -0.16 -32.98
CA TRP A 354 4.30 0.91 -33.77
C TRP A 354 2.80 0.97 -33.55
N GLU A 355 2.27 2.17 -33.76
CA GLU A 355 0.86 2.42 -33.91
C GLU A 355 0.66 3.45 -35.00
N PHE A 356 -0.27 3.21 -35.92
CA PHE A 356 -0.73 4.25 -36.83
C PHE A 356 -2.21 4.13 -37.16
N ASN A 357 -2.77 5.26 -37.56
CA ASN A 357 -4.08 5.33 -38.17
C ASN A 357 -4.07 6.33 -39.33
N LEU A 358 -4.93 6.11 -40.31
CA LEU A 358 -5.18 7.10 -41.34
C LEU A 358 -6.09 8.20 -40.79
N THR A 359 -5.66 9.45 -40.94
CA THR A 359 -6.50 10.64 -40.72
C THR A 359 -7.19 11.09 -42.01
N TYR A 360 -6.68 10.65 -43.16
CA TYR A 360 -7.28 10.85 -44.47
C TYR A 360 -6.94 9.71 -45.43
N GLY A 361 -7.95 9.17 -46.13
CA GLY A 361 -7.81 8.02 -47.04
C GLY A 361 -8.62 6.79 -46.60
N LYS A 362 -8.61 5.72 -47.41
CA LYS A 362 -9.26 4.44 -47.07
C LYS A 362 -8.29 3.46 -46.41
N ASP A 363 -7.38 2.90 -47.18
CA ASP A 363 -6.38 1.92 -46.74
C ASP A 363 -4.97 2.40 -47.15
N VAL A 364 -3.93 1.89 -46.50
CA VAL A 364 -2.53 2.05 -46.91
C VAL A 364 -1.85 0.69 -46.82
N GLY A 365 -0.94 0.40 -47.75
CA GLY A 365 -0.08 -0.77 -47.66
C GLY A 365 0.89 -0.59 -46.49
N PHE A 366 1.02 -1.58 -45.63
CA PHE A 366 1.87 -1.52 -44.45
C PHE A 366 2.75 -2.75 -44.37
N SER A 367 4.05 -2.54 -44.13
CA SER A 367 5.02 -3.61 -43.88
C SER A 367 6.16 -3.13 -42.99
N VAL A 368 6.83 -4.09 -42.35
CA VAL A 368 8.07 -3.85 -41.59
C VAL A 368 9.13 -4.82 -42.06
N GLU A 369 10.29 -4.31 -42.42
CA GLU A 369 11.41 -5.10 -42.95
C GLU A 369 12.66 -4.86 -42.10
N TYR A 370 13.39 -5.93 -41.81
CA TYR A 370 14.77 -5.87 -41.32
C TYR A 370 15.73 -5.95 -42.50
N THR A 371 16.76 -5.11 -42.52
CA THR A 371 17.84 -5.21 -43.52
C THR A 371 19.13 -5.63 -42.80
N ALA A 372 19.64 -6.81 -43.12
CA ALA A 372 20.91 -7.30 -42.62
C ALA A 372 22.11 -6.58 -43.26
N GLU A 373 23.31 -6.70 -42.67
CA GLU A 373 24.53 -6.05 -43.16
C GLU A 373 24.93 -6.45 -44.59
N ASP A 374 24.55 -7.65 -45.02
CA ASP A 374 24.76 -8.17 -46.38
C ASP A 374 23.72 -7.64 -47.40
N GLY A 375 22.78 -6.81 -46.96
CA GLY A 375 21.67 -6.27 -47.76
C GLY A 375 20.46 -7.19 -47.87
N THR A 376 20.48 -8.37 -47.23
CA THR A 376 19.35 -9.30 -47.22
C THR A 376 18.19 -8.71 -46.41
N LYS A 377 17.01 -8.64 -47.04
CA LYS A 377 15.78 -8.15 -46.40
C LYS A 377 14.95 -9.29 -45.85
N THR A 378 14.56 -9.19 -44.58
CA THR A 378 13.65 -10.14 -43.93
C THR A 378 12.38 -9.41 -43.50
N GLY A 379 11.22 -9.89 -43.94
CA GLY A 379 9.93 -9.32 -43.55
C GLY A 379 9.59 -9.65 -42.09
N MET A 380 9.51 -8.64 -41.24
CA MET A 380 9.04 -8.77 -39.85
C MET A 380 7.51 -8.74 -39.78
N VAL A 381 6.91 -7.86 -40.60
CA VAL A 381 5.46 -7.80 -40.80
C VAL A 381 5.20 -7.88 -42.30
N PRO A 382 4.44 -8.88 -42.77
CA PRO A 382 4.13 -9.02 -44.18
C PRO A 382 3.27 -7.86 -44.67
N TYR A 383 3.39 -7.55 -45.96
CA TYR A 383 2.61 -6.50 -46.59
C TYR A 383 1.10 -6.76 -46.46
N GLN A 384 0.38 -5.76 -45.95
CA GLN A 384 -1.07 -5.81 -45.81
C GLN A 384 -1.69 -4.43 -46.03
N LYS A 385 -2.93 -4.39 -46.53
CA LYS A 385 -3.68 -3.14 -46.71
C LYS A 385 -4.59 -2.91 -45.52
N VAL A 386 -4.34 -1.84 -44.79
CA VAL A 386 -5.01 -1.53 -43.51
C VAL A 386 -5.27 -0.03 -43.38
N ASP A 387 -6.30 0.35 -42.64
CA ASP A 387 -6.65 1.73 -42.31
C ASP A 387 -6.10 2.18 -40.94
N LYS A 388 -5.82 1.21 -40.07
CA LYS A 388 -5.11 1.34 -38.80
C LYS A 388 -4.36 0.05 -38.49
N HIS A 389 -3.26 0.17 -37.75
CA HIS A 389 -2.55 -0.99 -37.25
C HIS A 389 -1.77 -0.66 -35.99
N GLU A 390 -1.78 -1.60 -35.05
CA GLU A 390 -0.91 -1.61 -33.88
C GLU A 390 -0.19 -2.95 -33.84
N GLY A 391 1.09 -2.95 -33.47
CA GLY A 391 1.86 -4.17 -33.42
C GLY A 391 3.23 -3.98 -32.80
N SER A 392 3.84 -5.09 -32.44
CA SER A 392 5.18 -5.13 -31.90
C SER A 392 5.86 -6.47 -32.17
N PHE A 393 7.18 -6.49 -32.19
CA PHE A 393 7.98 -7.70 -32.16
C PHE A 393 9.27 -7.46 -31.38
N ASN A 394 9.86 -8.54 -30.86
CA ASN A 394 11.21 -8.50 -30.32
C ASN A 394 12.20 -8.67 -31.47
N ALA A 395 13.09 -7.70 -31.65
CA ALA A 395 14.05 -7.66 -32.74
C ALA A 395 14.99 -8.87 -32.68
N PRO A 396 15.01 -9.75 -33.69
CA PRO A 396 15.89 -10.92 -33.69
C PRO A 396 17.37 -10.58 -33.90
N ALA A 397 17.68 -9.37 -34.36
CA ALA A 397 19.04 -8.92 -34.66
C ALA A 397 19.19 -7.40 -34.37
N VAL A 398 20.43 -6.98 -34.12
CA VAL A 398 20.82 -5.56 -34.12
C VAL A 398 20.84 -5.05 -35.56
N GLY A 399 20.38 -3.83 -35.80
CA GLY A 399 20.46 -3.20 -37.12
C GLY A 399 19.29 -2.31 -37.47
N ALA A 400 19.14 -2.04 -38.77
CA ALA A 400 18.14 -1.11 -39.29
C ALA A 400 16.86 -1.84 -39.69
N TYR A 401 15.77 -1.48 -39.01
CA TYR A 401 14.42 -1.87 -39.36
C TYR A 401 13.75 -0.72 -40.12
N THR A 402 12.94 -1.05 -41.12
CA THR A 402 12.24 -0.05 -41.95
C THR A 402 10.74 -0.30 -41.88
N ILE A 403 10.01 0.70 -41.41
CA ILE A 403 8.56 0.71 -41.41
C ILE A 403 8.09 1.45 -42.67
N THR A 404 7.27 0.78 -43.48
CA THR A 404 6.84 1.29 -44.78
C THR A 404 5.33 1.49 -44.82
N TRP A 405 4.92 2.68 -45.25
CA TRP A 405 3.56 2.95 -45.70
C TRP A 405 3.55 3.17 -47.20
N ASP A 406 2.82 2.31 -47.90
CA ASP A 406 2.77 2.22 -49.35
C ASP A 406 1.40 2.67 -49.89
N ASN A 407 1.40 3.74 -50.68
CA ASN A 407 0.24 4.23 -51.41
C ASN A 407 0.46 4.16 -52.94
N THR A 408 1.42 3.35 -53.41
CA THR A 408 1.77 3.22 -54.83
C THR A 408 0.61 2.66 -55.67
N TYR A 409 -0.26 1.86 -55.07
CA TYR A 409 -1.46 1.33 -55.73
C TYR A 409 -2.59 2.35 -55.89
N SER A 410 -2.54 3.51 -55.21
CA SER A 410 -3.61 4.50 -55.31
C SER A 410 -3.38 5.43 -56.49
N LEU A 411 -4.37 5.49 -57.39
CA LEU A 411 -4.30 6.29 -58.62
C LEU A 411 -4.74 7.75 -58.41
N LEU A 412 -5.56 8.03 -57.39
CA LEU A 412 -6.24 9.34 -57.26
C LEU A 412 -6.24 9.90 -55.83
N THR A 413 -5.92 9.11 -54.81
CA THR A 413 -6.11 9.52 -53.41
C THR A 413 -4.80 9.50 -52.62
N LYS A 414 -4.43 10.65 -52.08
CA LYS A 414 -3.38 10.74 -51.05
C LYS A 414 -3.83 10.06 -49.76
N LYS A 415 -2.87 9.72 -48.91
CA LYS A 415 -3.10 9.20 -47.56
C LYS A 415 -2.42 10.12 -46.56
N THR A 416 -3.06 10.36 -45.43
CA THR A 416 -2.44 11.04 -44.30
C THR A 416 -2.37 10.06 -43.14
N VAL A 417 -1.16 9.70 -42.76
CA VAL A 417 -0.85 8.71 -41.73
C VAL A 417 -0.43 9.46 -40.47
N ARG A 418 -1.12 9.22 -39.37
CA ARG A 418 -0.70 9.65 -38.04
C ARG A 418 -0.10 8.45 -37.33
N TYR A 419 1.18 8.52 -36.97
CA TYR A 419 1.91 7.37 -36.45
C TYR A 419 2.79 7.68 -35.25
N LYS A 420 3.09 6.63 -34.49
CA LYS A 420 4.10 6.57 -33.44
C LYS A 420 4.90 5.28 -33.61
N ILE A 421 6.21 5.36 -33.47
CA ILE A 421 7.13 4.22 -33.53
C ILE A 421 8.10 4.35 -32.35
N GLY A 422 8.39 3.25 -31.67
CA GLY A 422 9.38 3.20 -30.61
C GLY A 422 10.18 1.89 -30.65
N ALA A 423 11.41 1.96 -30.14
CA ALA A 423 12.27 0.81 -29.89
C ALA A 423 12.75 0.88 -28.43
N ILE A 424 12.52 -0.18 -27.66
CA ILE A 424 12.87 -0.25 -26.24
C ILE A 424 13.85 -1.39 -26.05
N PRO A 425 15.12 -1.12 -25.67
CA PRO A 425 16.11 -2.17 -25.41
C PRO A 425 15.65 -3.15 -24.33
N PRO A 426 16.08 -4.42 -24.36
CA PRO A 426 15.84 -5.35 -23.26
C PRO A 426 16.61 -4.86 -22.02
N VAL A 427 16.02 -5.07 -20.84
CA VAL A 427 16.65 -4.69 -19.56
C VAL A 427 17.83 -5.63 -19.31
N GLU A 428 19.04 -5.07 -19.20
CA GLU A 428 20.25 -5.79 -18.82
C GLU A 428 20.02 -6.54 -17.51
N THR A 429 20.45 -7.81 -17.49
CA THR A 429 20.29 -8.66 -16.31
C THR A 429 21.20 -8.19 -15.18
N GLU A 430 20.81 -8.43 -13.92
CA GLU A 430 21.68 -8.19 -12.75
C GLU A 430 23.05 -8.89 -12.86
N GLU A 431 23.18 -9.92 -13.70
CA GLU A 431 24.45 -10.60 -13.98
C GLU A 431 25.40 -9.78 -14.86
N GLU A 432 24.88 -8.97 -15.78
CA GLU A 432 25.66 -8.09 -16.67
C GLU A 432 26.11 -6.82 -15.94
N LEU A 433 25.24 -6.23 -15.11
CA LEU A 433 25.59 -5.10 -14.23
C LEU A 433 26.67 -5.46 -13.20
N LYS A 434 26.59 -6.68 -12.62
CA LYS A 434 27.64 -7.19 -11.71
C LYS A 434 28.96 -7.48 -12.42
N ALA A 435 28.91 -7.91 -13.68
CA ALA A 435 30.11 -8.13 -14.48
C ALA A 435 30.81 -6.82 -14.87
N GLU A 436 30.05 -5.75 -15.11
CA GLU A 436 30.58 -4.42 -15.42
C GLU A 436 31.13 -3.70 -14.16
N GLU A 437 30.48 -3.86 -13.01
CA GLU A 437 31.01 -3.41 -11.72
C GLU A 437 32.30 -4.14 -11.33
N ALA A 438 32.38 -5.46 -11.56
CA ALA A 438 33.59 -6.25 -11.31
C ALA A 438 34.76 -5.90 -12.24
N LEU A 439 34.49 -5.42 -13.46
CA LEU A 439 35.53 -4.95 -14.38
C LEU A 439 35.99 -3.51 -14.08
N SER A 440 35.17 -2.69 -13.41
CA SER A 440 35.49 -1.29 -13.13
C SER A 440 36.22 -1.05 -11.80
N HIS A 441 36.27 -2.06 -10.91
CA HIS A 441 36.99 -1.99 -9.63
C HIS A 441 37.80 -3.26 -9.35
N PRO A 442 39.11 -3.30 -9.68
CA PRO A 442 39.96 -4.41 -9.24
C PRO A 442 40.15 -4.36 -7.72
N GLU A 443 39.80 -5.45 -7.05
CA GLU A 443 40.02 -5.73 -5.62
C GLU A 443 41.42 -5.27 -5.15
N LYS A 444 41.47 -4.54 -4.03
CA LYS A 444 42.71 -4.46 -3.25
C LYS A 444 42.90 -5.79 -2.53
N GLN A 445 43.83 -6.58 -3.04
CA GLN A 445 44.42 -7.73 -2.36
C GLN A 445 45.04 -7.31 -1.02
N ASP A 446 44.68 -8.04 0.04
CA ASP A 446 45.36 -8.05 1.33
C ASP A 446 46.82 -8.51 1.17
N ASP A 447 47.77 -7.72 1.69
CA ASP A 447 49.17 -8.11 1.83
C ASP A 447 49.44 -8.60 3.28
N PRO A 448 49.84 -9.86 3.49
CA PRO A 448 50.16 -10.40 4.80
C PRO A 448 51.62 -10.10 5.16
N SER A 449 51.86 -9.05 5.95
CA SER A 449 53.10 -8.91 6.73
C SER A 449 52.84 -8.37 8.14
N ALA A 450 53.32 -9.17 9.11
CA ALA A 450 53.16 -9.15 10.58
C ALA A 450 53.78 -7.89 11.28
N PRO A 451 53.77 -7.73 12.64
CA PRO A 451 53.36 -8.70 13.67
C PRO A 451 52.53 -8.19 14.87
N ALA A 452 51.97 -9.17 15.58
CA ALA A 452 51.26 -9.07 16.86
C ALA A 452 52.20 -9.05 18.08
N ALA A 453 51.88 -8.20 19.06
CA ALA A 453 52.23 -8.24 20.49
C ALA A 453 51.54 -7.00 21.14
N ALA A 454 50.99 -6.97 22.35
CA ALA A 454 50.87 -7.93 23.43
C ALA A 454 49.69 -7.50 24.34
N ALA A 455 49.10 -8.48 25.01
CA ALA A 455 48.18 -8.31 26.12
C ALA A 455 48.94 -8.20 27.46
N ALA A 456 48.38 -7.46 28.41
CA ALA A 456 48.53 -7.62 29.86
C ALA A 456 47.13 -7.31 30.44
N ALA A 457 46.36 -8.27 30.97
CA ALA A 457 46.51 -8.98 32.23
C ALA A 457 46.39 -8.06 33.45
N ASP A 458 45.25 -8.13 34.15
CA ASP A 458 45.25 -8.23 35.62
C ASP A 458 44.10 -9.13 36.07
N ASP A 459 44.43 -9.91 37.09
CA ASP A 459 43.83 -11.16 37.57
C ASP A 459 42.79 -10.93 38.66
N GLY A 460 41.96 -11.97 38.86
CA GLY A 460 41.08 -12.11 40.01
C GLY A 460 40.37 -13.46 40.04
N ALA A 461 41.14 -14.54 40.14
CA ALA A 461 40.68 -15.93 40.13
C ALA A 461 40.27 -16.47 41.52
N ALA A 462 39.49 -17.57 41.45
CA ALA A 462 39.44 -18.78 42.31
C ALA A 462 38.04 -19.06 42.89
N ALA A 463 37.50 -20.29 42.89
CA ALA A 463 37.84 -21.58 42.28
C ALA A 463 36.68 -22.57 42.53
N ALA A 464 36.50 -23.53 41.60
CA ALA A 464 36.15 -24.96 41.77
C ALA A 464 34.91 -25.38 42.58
N ASP A 465 34.21 -26.48 42.33
CA ASP A 465 34.07 -27.53 41.30
C ASP A 465 33.08 -28.55 41.94
N ALA A 466 32.57 -29.47 41.14
CA ALA A 466 32.00 -30.77 41.52
C ALA A 466 30.50 -30.86 41.90
N ALA A 467 29.74 -31.38 40.91
CA ALA A 467 28.60 -32.26 41.14
C ALA A 467 29.02 -33.52 41.94
N PRO A 468 28.06 -34.24 42.54
CA PRO A 468 27.65 -35.48 41.87
C PRO A 468 26.16 -35.84 42.03
N ALA A 469 25.62 -36.49 40.99
CA ALA A 469 24.70 -37.63 41.12
C ALA A 469 25.54 -38.91 40.84
N PRO A 470 25.10 -40.17 41.08
CA PRO A 470 23.75 -40.66 41.41
C PRO A 470 23.70 -41.71 42.55
N ASP A 471 22.51 -42.11 43.01
CA ASP A 471 21.99 -43.49 42.84
C ASP A 471 20.76 -43.82 43.71
N ALA A 472 19.78 -44.38 42.99
CA ALA A 472 18.85 -45.47 43.24
C ALA A 472 18.40 -45.91 44.66
N ASP A 473 17.08 -46.16 44.71
CA ASP A 473 16.37 -47.23 45.42
C ASP A 473 16.32 -47.20 46.96
N THR A 474 15.11 -47.02 47.50
CA THR A 474 14.34 -48.14 48.08
C THR A 474 12.92 -47.74 48.48
N ALA A 475 12.06 -48.75 48.36
CA ALA A 475 10.61 -48.78 48.52
C ALA A 475 10.07 -48.60 49.96
N SER A 476 8.73 -48.47 50.02
CA SER A 476 7.82 -48.67 51.16
C SER A 476 7.75 -47.48 52.14
N THR A 477 6.60 -46.89 52.44
CA THR A 477 5.30 -47.49 52.79
C THR A 477 4.18 -46.47 52.60
#